data_AF-A0A7H8U906-F1
#
_entry.id   AF-A0A7H8U906-F1
#
_cell.length_a   1.000
_cell.length_b   1.000
_cell.length_c   1.000
_cell.angle_alpha   90.00
_cell.angle_beta   90.00
_cell.angle_gamma   90.00
#
_symmetry.space_group_name_H-M   'P 1'
#
loop_
_entity.id
_entity.type
_entity.pdbx_description
1 polymer ?
#
loop_
_entity_poly.entity_id
_entity_poly.type
_entity_poly.pdbx_seq_one_letter_code
_entity_poly.pdbx_strand_id
1 'polypeptide(L)' 'MGMMTFVVKFEDGKEPSVGAGMEVSGGQIVAASWFDYRDDFFTGEQVDVIAKALEELNAQGEISDEDTSSLLEKIDLLTL' A
#
# COMPACT_ATOMS: atom_id res chain seq x y z
N MET A 1 -7.44 -21.36 -3.74
CA MET A 1 -6.21 -21.36 -2.93
C MET A 1 -6.32 -20.18 -1.96
N GLY A 2 -5.95 -20.36 -0.69
CA GLY A 2 -5.93 -19.25 0.27
C GLY A 2 -4.63 -18.45 0.14
N MET A 3 -4.73 -17.13 0.20
CA MET A 3 -3.59 -16.21 0.20
C MET A 3 -3.35 -15.70 1.62
N MET A 4 -2.10 -15.44 1.97
CA MET A 4 -1.68 -14.93 3.28
C MET A 4 -0.62 -13.84 3.08
N THR A 5 -0.52 -12.93 4.04
CA THR A 5 0.46 -11.84 4.00
C THR A 5 1.51 -12.03 5.08
N PHE A 6 2.78 -11.83 4.74
CA PHE A 6 3.90 -11.86 5.68
C PHE A 6 4.76 -10.62 5.54
N VAL A 7 5.16 -10.03 6.66
CA VAL A 7 6.26 -9.06 6.71
C VAL A 7 7.50 -9.81 7.17
N VAL A 8 8.52 -9.80 6.32
CA VAL A 8 9.78 -10.53 6.55
C VAL A 8 10.91 -9.54 6.75
N LYS A 9 11.62 -9.68 7.87
CA LYS A 9 12.82 -8.91 8.17
C LYS A 9 14.06 -9.67 7.71
N PHE A 10 14.86 -9.01 6.87
CA PHE A 10 16.19 -9.46 6.47
C PHE A 10 17.27 -8.67 7.22
N GLU A 11 18.47 -9.25 7.29
CA GLU A 11 19.65 -8.48 7.70
C GLU A 11 20.08 -7.57 6.56
N ASP A 12 20.65 -6.42 6.89
CA ASP A 12 21.11 -5.42 5.92
C ASP A 12 22.11 -6.03 4.92
N GLY A 13 21.82 -5.85 3.63
CA GLY A 13 22.59 -6.42 2.52
C GLY A 13 22.30 -7.90 2.23
N LYS A 14 21.31 -8.51 2.91
CA LYS A 14 20.82 -9.87 2.63
C LYS A 14 19.37 -9.87 2.12
N GLU A 15 18.84 -8.71 1.74
CA GLU A 15 17.55 -8.61 1.08
C GLU A 15 17.60 -9.31 -0.28
N PRO A 16 16.62 -10.16 -0.58
CA PRO A 16 16.57 -10.78 -1.89
C PRO A 16 16.04 -9.78 -2.93
N SER A 17 16.42 -9.94 -4.20
CA SER A 17 15.98 -9.04 -5.28
C SER A 17 14.47 -9.14 -5.51
N VAL A 18 13.77 -8.00 -5.57
CA VAL A 18 12.31 -7.95 -5.76
C VAL A 18 11.95 -8.11 -7.24
N GLY A 19 11.04 -9.04 -7.56
CA GLY A 19 10.55 -9.29 -8.92
C GLY A 19 9.28 -10.12 -8.99
N ALA A 20 8.63 -10.13 -10.16
CA ALA A 20 7.41 -10.91 -10.38
C ALA A 20 7.69 -12.43 -10.29
N GLY A 21 6.85 -13.17 -9.57
CA GLY A 21 6.98 -14.63 -9.42
C GLY A 21 8.13 -15.06 -8.51
N MET A 22 8.71 -14.14 -7.74
CA MET A 22 9.73 -14.44 -6.75
C MET A 22 9.15 -15.26 -5.59
N GLU A 23 9.90 -16.26 -5.13
CA GLU A 23 9.63 -16.97 -3.88
C GLU A 23 10.41 -16.33 -2.73
N VAL A 24 9.76 -16.18 -1.57
CA VAL A 24 10.41 -15.68 -0.36
C VAL A 24 11.12 -16.85 0.33
N SER A 25 12.45 -16.78 0.43
CA SER A 25 13.28 -17.78 1.10
C SER A 25 14.09 -17.15 2.22
N GLY A 26 13.91 -17.63 3.46
CA GLY A 26 14.65 -17.15 4.64
C GLY A 26 14.05 -15.89 5.30
N GLY A 27 14.85 -15.24 6.15
CA GLY A 27 14.44 -14.09 6.96
C GLY A 27 13.60 -14.47 8.19
N GLN A 28 13.33 -13.48 9.05
CA GLN A 28 12.44 -13.64 10.21
C GLN A 28 11.07 -13.07 9.88
N ILE A 29 10.01 -13.86 9.99
CA ILE A 29 8.64 -13.34 9.97
C ILE A 29 8.44 -12.48 11.21
N VAL A 30 8.13 -11.20 11.00
CA VAL A 30 7.89 -10.23 12.08
C VAL A 30 6.42 -9.82 12.18
N ALA A 31 5.63 -10.05 11.13
CA ALA A 31 4.18 -9.97 11.15
C ALA A 31 3.57 -10.94 10.15
N ALA A 32 2.37 -11.43 10.45
CA ALA A 32 1.62 -12.33 9.58
C ALA A 32 0.13 -11.98 9.61
N SER A 33 -0.54 -12.17 8.48
CA SER A 33 -1.98 -12.10 8.33
C SER A 33 -2.50 -13.33 7.59
N TRP A 34 -3.65 -13.85 8.04
CA TRP A 34 -4.33 -15.00 7.45
C TRP A 34 -5.15 -14.64 6.20
N PHE A 35 -5.06 -13.40 5.73
CA PHE A 35 -5.72 -12.90 4.53
C PHE A 35 -4.72 -12.25 3.56
N ASP A 36 -5.15 -12.04 2.32
CA ASP A 36 -4.43 -11.26 1.32
C ASP A 36 -4.59 -9.78 1.63
N TYR A 37 -3.51 -9.08 1.95
CA TYR A 37 -3.60 -7.65 2.27
C TYR A 37 -4.16 -6.80 1.12
N ARG A 38 -4.10 -7.32 -0.12
CA ARG A 38 -4.67 -6.67 -1.29
C ARG A 38 -6.20 -6.72 -1.31
N ASP A 39 -6.82 -7.62 -0.55
CA ASP A 39 -8.28 -7.67 -0.44
C ASP A 39 -8.85 -6.38 0.19
N ASP A 40 -8.03 -5.65 0.97
CA ASP A 40 -8.39 -4.35 1.57
C ASP A 40 -8.03 -3.14 0.70
N PHE A 41 -7.54 -3.34 -0.52
CA PHE A 41 -7.20 -2.25 -1.43
C PHE A 41 -8.45 -1.54 -1.95
N PHE A 42 -8.28 -0.27 -2.32
CA PHE A 42 -9.32 0.51 -2.98
C PHE A 42 -9.55 0.00 -4.40
N THR A 43 -10.82 0.01 -4.80
CA THR A 43 -11.20 -0.02 -6.21
C THR A 43 -10.91 1.34 -6.86
N GLY A 44 -10.66 1.37 -8.17
CA GLY A 44 -10.47 2.64 -8.89
C GLY A 44 -11.61 3.65 -8.69
N GLU A 45 -12.86 3.18 -8.58
CA GLU A 45 -14.00 4.05 -8.28
C GLU A 45 -13.90 4.70 -6.89
N GLN A 46 -13.43 3.96 -5.88
CA GLN A 46 -13.19 4.52 -4.54
C GLN A 46 -12.05 5.53 -4.56
N VAL A 47 -10.99 5.26 -5.31
CA VAL A 47 -9.87 6.19 -5.50
C VAL A 47 -10.36 7.50 -6.10
N ASP A 48 -11.17 7.44 -7.17
CA ASP A 48 -11.72 8.63 -7.81
C ASP A 48 -12.57 9.47 -6.84
N VAL A 49 -13.35 8.82 -5.97
CA VAL A 49 -14.16 9.50 -4.94
C VAL A 49 -13.27 10.17 -3.90
N ILE A 50 -12.24 9.47 -3.42
CA ILE A 50 -11.33 9.99 -2.41
C ILE A 50 -10.50 11.14 -2.99
N ALA A 51 -9.98 11.00 -4.21
CA ALA A 51 -9.18 12.03 -4.88
C ALA A 51 -9.96 13.34 -5.03
N LYS A 52 -11.22 13.27 -5.50
CA LYS A 52 -12.10 14.44 -5.58
C LYS A 52 -12.35 15.08 -4.22
N ALA A 53 -12.60 14.28 -3.19
CA ALA A 53 -12.81 14.80 -1.84
C ALA A 53 -11.57 15.51 -1.30
N LEU A 54 -10.37 14.98 -1.55
CA LEU A 54 -9.11 15.61 -1.16
C LEU A 54 -8.87 16.93 -1.89
N GLU A 55 -9.12 16.99 -3.20
CA GLU A 55 -9.03 18.23 -3.99
C GLU A 55 -10.00 19.30 -3.50
N GLU A 56 -11.24 18.92 -3.17
CA GLU A 56 -12.25 19.84 -2.62
C GLU A 56 -11.84 20.39 -1.25
N LEU A 57 -11.32 19.55 -0.35
CA LEU A 57 -10.83 19.98 0.96
C LEU A 57 -9.61 20.91 0.82
N ASN A 58 -8.72 20.61 -0.12
CA ASN A 58 -7.56 21.43 -0.40
C ASN A 58 -7.97 22.81 -0.93
N ALA A 59 -8.91 22.87 -1.87
CA ALA A 59 -9.46 24.11 -2.40
C ALA A 59 -10.16 24.97 -1.31
N GLN A 60 -10.69 24.34 -0.26
CA GLN A 60 -11.26 25.01 0.91
C GLN A 60 -10.20 25.47 1.92
N GLY A 61 -8.95 25.06 1.76
CA GLY A 61 -7.85 25.37 2.69
C GLY A 61 -7.87 24.54 3.97
N GLU A 62 -8.65 23.45 4.00
CA GLU A 62 -8.75 22.53 5.16
C GLU A 62 -7.57 21.56 5.23
N ILE A 63 -6.87 21.35 4.11
CA ILE A 63 -5.69 20.51 4.00
C ILE A 63 -4.65 21.16 3.08
N SER A 64 -3.38 20.98 3.40
CA SER A 64 -2.27 21.54 2.63
C SER A 64 -2.08 20.83 1.28
N ASP A 65 -1.43 21.50 0.32
CA ASP A 65 -1.06 20.89 -0.97
C ASP A 65 -0.10 19.70 -0.78
N GLU A 66 0.78 19.78 0.23
CA GLU A 66 1.74 18.73 0.58
C GLU A 66 1.02 17.47 1.09
N ASP A 67 0.10 17.63 2.04
CA ASP A 67 -0.66 16.50 2.58
C ASP A 67 -1.56 15.88 1.51
N THR A 68 -2.19 16.72 0.67
CA THR A 68 -3.02 16.26 -0.47
C THR A 68 -2.21 15.39 -1.42
N SER A 69 -1.02 15.85 -1.82
CA SER A 69 -0.12 15.11 -2.72
C SER A 69 0.34 13.80 -2.08
N SER A 70 0.74 13.82 -0.81
CA SER A 70 1.17 12.61 -0.09
C SER A 70 0.05 11.58 0.08
N LEU A 71 -1.19 12.02 0.28
CA LEU A 71 -2.35 11.14 0.39
C LEU A 71 -2.69 10.49 -0.95
N LEU A 72 -2.67 11.25 -2.04
CA LEU A 72 -2.91 10.73 -3.39
C LEU A 72 -1.87 9.65 -3.75
N GLU A 73 -0.59 9.90 -3.51
CA GLU A 73 0.48 8.90 -3.73
C GLU A 73 0.25 7.61 -2.93
N LYS A 74 -0.21 7.71 -1.68
CA LYS A 74 -0.50 6.53 -0.86
C LYS A 74 -1.71 5.75 -1.35
N ILE A 75 -2.74 6.43 -1.82
CA ILE A 75 -3.95 5.78 -2.32
C ILE A 75 -3.63 5.02 -3.62
N ASP A 76 -2.83 5.59 -4.51
CA ASP A 76 -2.37 4.90 -5.72
C ASP A 76 -1.63 3.59 -5.40
N LEU A 77 -0.81 3.57 -4.33
CA LEU A 77 -0.13 2.35 -3.86
C LEU A 77 -1.07 1.29 -3.26
N LEU A 78 -2.27 1.70 -2.83
CA LEU A 78 -3.28 0.87 -2.19
C LEU A 78 -4.47 0.58 -3.12
N THR A 79 -4.26 0.61 -4.44
CA THR A 79 -5.29 0.40 -5.46
C THR A 79 -5.05 -0.89 -6.24
N LEU A 80 -6.13 -1.63 -6.53
CA LEU A 80 -6.13 -2.86 -7.34
C LEU A 80 -6.34 -2.60 -8.83
#